data_AF-A0A254QZJ8-F1
#
_entry.id   AF-A0A254QZJ8-F1
#
_cell.length_a   1.000
_cell.length_b   1.000
_cell.length_c   1.000
_cell.angle_alpha   90.00
_cell.angle_beta   90.00
_cell.angle_gamma   90.00
#
_symmetry.space_group_name_H-M   'P 1'
#
loop_
_entity.id
_entity.type
_entity.pdbx_description
1 polymer ?
#
loop_
_entity_poly.entity_id
_entity_poly.type
_entity_poly.pdbx_seq_one_letter_code
_entity_poly.pdbx_strand_id
1 'polypeptide(L)'
;MPSPTGGRRARLTEHVIVLLVVAGWAIWFLHDSWRVSDSVENLMLIAPAAVLLLALCLFVILRAARDPSREDGEGGSFAPLLSDLRSLGFIALFAAFIGGLAWGWFDLAAFVFILASLLLLGERKILLAVIYSAAFAGASTWALSEMLPYDVPALLF
;
A
#
# COMPACT_ATOMS: atom_id res chain seq x y z
N MET A 1 19.41 32.45 -10.17
CA MET A 1 18.05 31.89 -10.32
C MET A 1 18.18 30.53 -10.99
N PRO A 2 17.89 29.41 -10.29
CA PRO A 2 17.96 28.09 -10.92
C PRO A 2 16.87 27.96 -12.00
N SER A 3 17.24 27.41 -13.16
CA SER A 3 16.35 27.23 -14.30
C SER A 3 15.19 26.27 -13.96
N PRO A 4 13.94 26.56 -14.36
CA PRO A 4 12.75 25.76 -14.00
C PRO A 4 12.80 24.29 -14.47
N THR A 5 13.66 23.98 -15.44
CA THR A 5 13.88 22.64 -15.98
C THR A 5 14.72 21.72 -15.09
N GLY A 6 15.57 22.28 -14.23
CA GLY A 6 16.46 21.50 -13.35
C GLY A 6 15.73 20.83 -12.19
N GLY A 7 14.79 21.57 -11.57
CA GLY A 7 14.00 21.05 -10.44
C GLY A 7 13.01 19.95 -10.83
N ARG A 8 12.44 19.99 -12.04
CA ARG A 8 11.49 18.97 -12.52
C ARG A 8 12.18 17.63 -12.77
N ARG A 9 13.37 17.65 -13.40
CA ARG A 9 14.17 16.43 -13.64
C ARG A 9 14.64 15.80 -12.33
N ALA A 10 15.08 16.61 -11.36
CA ALA A 10 15.52 16.13 -10.05
C ALA A 10 14.41 15.36 -9.31
N ARG A 11 13.18 15.91 -9.26
CA ARG A 11 12.02 15.24 -8.63
C ARG A 11 11.65 13.93 -9.31
N LEU A 12 11.64 13.88 -10.64
CA LEU A 12 11.42 12.65 -11.40
C LEU A 12 12.46 11.58 -11.05
N THR A 13 13.73 11.94 -10.97
CA THR A 13 14.78 11.00 -10.53
C THR A 13 14.58 10.51 -9.10
N GLU A 14 14.20 11.37 -8.16
CA GLU A 14 13.94 10.97 -6.77
C GLU A 14 12.81 9.93 -6.69
N HIS A 15 11.69 10.16 -7.38
CA HIS A 15 10.57 9.20 -7.41
C HIS A 15 10.96 7.88 -8.05
N VAL A 16 11.66 7.92 -9.18
CA VAL A 16 12.10 6.72 -9.89
C VAL A 16 13.09 5.91 -9.03
N ILE A 17 14.00 6.57 -8.30
CA ILE A 17 14.92 5.89 -7.39
C ILE A 17 14.15 5.16 -6.29
N VAL A 18 13.17 5.81 -5.64
CA VAL A 18 12.35 5.16 -4.62
C VAL A 18 11.60 3.96 -5.19
N LEU A 19 10.98 4.10 -6.36
CA LEU A 19 10.28 3.00 -7.03
C LEU A 19 11.21 1.84 -7.40
N LEU A 20 12.44 2.12 -7.84
CA LEU A 20 13.45 1.10 -8.12
C LEU A 20 13.90 0.37 -6.87
N VAL A 21 14.06 1.07 -5.74
CA VAL A 21 14.37 0.45 -4.44
C VAL A 21 13.24 -0.48 -4.00
N VAL A 22 11.99 -0.03 -4.09
CA VAL A 22 10.81 -0.85 -3.74
C VAL A 22 10.68 -2.07 -4.67
N ALA A 23 10.85 -1.88 -5.97
CA ALA A 23 10.81 -2.97 -6.95
C ALA A 23 11.95 -3.97 -6.74
N GLY A 24 13.18 -3.48 -6.47
CA GLY A 24 14.32 -4.31 -6.16
C GLY A 24 14.11 -5.14 -4.89
N TRP A 25 13.57 -4.52 -3.83
CA TRP A 25 13.20 -5.21 -2.60
C TRP A 25 12.15 -6.31 -2.85
N ALA A 26 11.12 -6.00 -3.63
CA ALA A 26 10.06 -6.96 -3.98
C ALA A 26 10.61 -8.17 -4.76
N ILE A 27 11.49 -7.93 -5.74
CA ILE A 27 12.14 -9.00 -6.52
C ILE A 27 13.04 -9.83 -5.61
N TRP A 28 13.83 -9.19 -4.75
CA TRP A 28 14.71 -9.89 -3.82
C TRP A 28 13.91 -10.77 -2.86
N PHE A 29 12.84 -10.23 -2.25
CA PHE A 29 11.98 -10.96 -1.33
C PHE A 29 11.24 -12.11 -2.01
N LEU A 30 10.75 -11.91 -3.24
CA LEU A 30 10.11 -12.98 -4.01
C LEU A 30 11.12 -14.10 -4.33
N HIS A 31 12.33 -13.74 -4.76
CA HIS A 31 13.39 -14.71 -5.05
C HIS A 31 13.86 -15.46 -3.81
N ASP A 32 13.99 -14.77 -2.67
CA ASP A 32 14.33 -15.39 -1.38
C ASP A 32 13.24 -16.37 -0.93
N SER A 33 11.98 -15.95 -0.98
CA SER A 33 10.82 -16.80 -0.66
C SER A 33 10.76 -18.03 -1.56
N TRP A 34 11.00 -17.84 -2.86
CA TRP A 34 10.99 -18.93 -3.84
C TRP A 34 12.11 -19.94 -3.57
N ARG A 35 13.32 -19.46 -3.24
CA ARG A 35 14.45 -20.33 -2.88
C ARG A 35 14.26 -21.13 -1.58
N VAL A 36 13.53 -20.58 -0.61
CA VAL A 36 13.30 -21.23 0.68
C VAL A 36 12.23 -22.31 0.57
N SER A 37 11.13 -22.05 -0.16
CA SER A 37 10.11 -23.06 -0.41
C SER A 37 9.34 -22.77 -1.70
N ASP A 38 9.44 -23.69 -2.65
CA ASP A 38 8.65 -23.74 -3.90
C ASP A 38 7.20 -24.20 -3.66
N SER A 39 6.81 -24.48 -2.41
CA SER A 39 5.45 -24.93 -2.09
C SER A 39 4.42 -23.86 -2.45
N VAL A 40 3.32 -24.29 -3.08
CA VAL A 40 2.22 -23.41 -3.50
C VAL A 40 1.73 -22.58 -2.31
N GLU A 41 1.64 -23.17 -1.12
CA GLU A 41 1.23 -22.48 0.12
C GLU A 41 2.06 -21.23 0.42
N ASN A 42 3.38 -21.26 0.21
CA ASN A 42 4.26 -20.13 0.49
C ASN A 42 4.16 -19.04 -0.58
N LEU A 43 4.05 -19.44 -1.85
CA LEU A 43 4.01 -18.51 -2.98
C LEU A 43 2.61 -17.97 -3.27
N MET A 44 1.54 -18.60 -2.75
CA MET A 44 0.16 -18.27 -3.11
C MET A 44 -0.22 -16.82 -2.80
N LEU A 45 0.34 -16.25 -1.73
CA LEU A 45 0.16 -14.83 -1.36
C LEU A 45 1.32 -13.94 -1.82
N ILE A 46 2.56 -14.43 -1.71
CA ILE A 46 3.76 -13.62 -1.99
C ILE A 46 3.87 -13.31 -3.49
N ALA A 47 3.66 -14.30 -4.35
CA ALA A 47 3.79 -14.13 -5.80
C ALA A 47 2.80 -13.12 -6.38
N PRO A 48 1.47 -13.22 -6.17
CA PRO A 48 0.54 -12.23 -6.72
C PRO A 48 0.74 -10.84 -6.13
N ALA A 49 1.08 -10.73 -4.84
CA ALA A 49 1.39 -9.44 -4.23
C ALA A 49 2.63 -8.78 -4.87
N ALA A 50 3.71 -9.55 -5.08
CA ALA A 50 4.90 -9.07 -5.74
C ALA A 50 4.63 -8.67 -7.21
N VAL A 51 3.85 -9.46 -7.96
CA VAL A 51 3.46 -9.13 -9.34
C VAL A 51 2.67 -7.82 -9.40
N LEU A 52 1.67 -7.64 -8.51
CA LEU A 52 0.89 -6.42 -8.44
C LEU A 52 1.74 -5.20 -8.10
N LEU A 53 2.63 -5.33 -7.11
CA LEU A 53 3.54 -4.26 -6.72
C LEU A 53 4.48 -3.87 -7.86
N LEU A 54 5.07 -4.85 -8.56
CA LEU A 54 5.95 -4.60 -9.70
C LEU A 54 5.20 -3.98 -10.89
N ALA A 55 3.98 -4.46 -11.17
CA ALA A 55 3.13 -3.88 -12.20
C ALA A 55 2.77 -2.42 -11.88
N LEU A 56 2.47 -2.10 -10.61
CA LEU A 56 2.19 -0.74 -10.17
C LEU A 56 3.43 0.16 -10.29
N CYS A 57 4.61 -0.32 -9.85
CA CYS A 57 5.86 0.42 -10.01
C CYS A 57 6.14 0.73 -11.48
N LEU A 58 6.00 -0.28 -12.34
CA LEU A 58 6.19 -0.12 -13.78
C LEU A 58 5.18 0.85 -14.38
N PHE A 59 3.90 0.73 -14.02
CA PHE A 59 2.85 1.63 -14.48
C PHE A 59 3.15 3.09 -14.11
N VAL A 60 3.58 3.36 -12.87
CA VAL A 60 3.95 4.70 -12.41
C VAL A 60 5.15 5.24 -13.18
N ILE A 61 6.20 4.45 -13.36
CA ILE A 61 7.39 4.84 -14.13
C ILE A 61 7.02 5.16 -15.59
N LEU A 62 6.22 4.31 -16.24
CA LEU A 62 5.78 4.52 -17.61
C LEU A 62 4.89 5.75 -17.75
N ARG A 63 4.01 6.00 -16.77
CA ARG A 63 3.16 7.19 -16.74
C ARG A 63 3.98 8.46 -16.59
N ALA A 64 4.95 8.47 -15.67
CA ALA A 64 5.87 9.59 -15.46
C ALA A 64 6.71 9.89 -16.71
N ALA A 65 7.17 8.84 -17.41
CA ALA A 65 7.92 8.99 -18.65
C ALA A 65 7.08 9.50 -19.83
N ARG A 66 5.79 9.14 -19.90
CA ARG A 66 4.88 9.53 -21.00
C ARG A 66 4.31 10.94 -20.85
N ASP A 67 3.99 11.38 -19.63
CA ASP A 67 3.44 12.71 -19.39
C ASP A 67 4.09 13.39 -18.16
N PRO A 68 5.35 13.84 -18.30
CA PRO A 68 6.09 14.50 -17.23
C PRO A 68 5.56 15.91 -16.88
N SER A 69 4.52 16.40 -17.56
CA SER A 69 3.88 17.68 -17.27
C SER A 69 2.66 17.55 -16.35
N ARG A 70 2.07 16.36 -16.22
CA ARG A 70 0.95 16.09 -15.31
C ARG A 70 1.37 15.93 -13.85
N GLU A 71 2.62 15.57 -13.58
CA GLU A 71 3.15 15.51 -12.22
C GLU A 71 3.19 16.87 -11.52
N ASP A 72 3.23 17.99 -12.27
CA ASP A 72 3.17 19.33 -11.68
C ASP A 72 1.72 19.76 -11.33
N GLY A 73 0.69 19.05 -11.82
CA GLY A 73 -0.73 19.41 -11.63
C GLY A 73 -1.53 18.46 -10.73
N GLU A 74 -1.15 17.20 -10.67
CA GLU A 74 -1.79 16.18 -9.80
C GLU A 74 -0.76 15.34 -9.02
N GLY A 75 0.54 15.58 -9.23
CA GLY A 75 1.58 14.99 -8.42
C GLY A 75 1.68 15.78 -7.12
N GLY A 76 1.36 15.12 -6.01
CA GLY A 76 1.74 15.61 -4.70
C GLY A 76 3.21 15.98 -4.75
N SER A 77 3.48 17.29 -4.81
CA SER A 77 4.79 17.82 -4.54
C SER A 77 5.25 17.15 -3.25
N PHE A 78 6.46 16.61 -3.22
CA PHE A 78 7.20 16.46 -1.96
C PHE A 78 7.47 17.85 -1.30
N ALA A 79 6.60 18.85 -1.49
CA ALA A 79 6.26 19.81 -0.46
C ALA A 79 6.07 18.97 0.81
N PRO A 80 6.75 19.36 1.89
CA PRO A 80 7.18 18.42 2.92
C PRO A 80 6.01 17.53 3.31
N LEU A 81 6.18 16.20 3.26
CA LEU A 81 5.16 15.22 3.69
C LEU A 81 4.58 15.57 5.09
N LEU A 82 5.29 16.40 5.86
CA LEU A 82 4.89 16.98 7.14
C LEU A 82 3.90 18.16 7.06
N SER A 83 3.70 18.81 5.91
CA SER A 83 2.78 19.95 5.77
C SER A 83 1.33 19.56 5.52
N ASP A 84 1.07 18.32 5.08
CA ASP A 84 -0.29 17.79 4.95
C ASP A 84 -0.57 16.85 6.13
N LEU A 85 -1.22 17.39 7.18
CA LEU A 85 -1.66 16.64 8.35
C LEU A 85 -2.48 15.40 7.97
N ARG A 86 -3.18 15.43 6.84
CA ARG A 86 -3.96 14.30 6.35
C ARG A 86 -3.07 13.16 5.86
N SER A 87 -2.02 13.46 5.08
CA SER A 87 -1.05 12.46 4.64
C SER A 87 -0.32 11.84 5.82
N LEU A 88 0.10 12.66 6.79
CA LEU A 88 0.72 12.18 8.02
C LEU A 88 -0.23 11.28 8.83
N GLY A 89 -1.51 11.66 8.93
CA GLY A 89 -2.55 10.84 9.56
C GLY A 89 -2.73 9.50 8.87
N PHE A 90 -2.71 9.46 7.54
CA PHE A 90 -2.83 8.21 6.79
C PHE A 90 -1.61 7.30 6.98
N ILE A 91 -0.40 7.86 6.98
CA ILE A 91 0.83 7.12 7.25
C ILE A 91 0.83 6.55 8.67
N ALA A 92 0.43 7.35 9.66
CA ALA A 92 0.31 6.90 11.05
C ALA A 92 -0.71 5.77 11.19
N LEU A 93 -1.85 5.88 10.50
CA LEU A 93 -2.88 4.86 10.50
C LEU A 93 -2.41 3.56 9.83
N PHE A 94 -1.66 3.66 8.73
CA PHE A 94 -1.05 2.51 8.06
C PHE A 94 0.02 1.84 8.93
N ALA A 95 0.85 2.62 9.62
CA ALA A 95 1.81 2.09 10.59
C ALA A 95 1.11 1.38 11.76
N ALA A 96 0.03 1.96 12.28
CA ALA A 96 -0.78 1.34 13.33
C ALA A 96 -1.44 0.04 12.86
N PHE A 97 -1.92 -0.01 11.61
CA PHE A 97 -2.43 -1.24 10.99
C PHE A 97 -1.37 -2.34 10.97
N ILE A 98 -0.18 -2.04 10.43
CA ILE A 98 0.94 -3.00 10.39
C ILE A 98 1.32 -3.46 11.80
N GLY A 99 1.39 -2.54 12.78
CA GLY A 99 1.66 -2.88 14.18
C GLY A 99 0.60 -3.80 14.78
N GLY A 100 -0.67 -3.58 14.45
CA GLY A 100 -1.79 -4.43 14.89
C GLY A 100 -1.72 -5.86 14.35
N LEU A 101 -1.14 -6.07 13.16
CA LEU A 101 -0.93 -7.42 12.61
C LEU A 101 -0.04 -8.28 13.50
N ALA A 102 0.94 -7.69 14.21
CA ALA A 102 1.83 -8.43 15.10
C ALA A 102 1.12 -9.01 16.33
N TRP A 103 -0.05 -8.47 16.71
CA TRP A 103 -0.83 -8.92 17.86
C TRP A 103 -1.91 -9.95 17.51
N GLY A 104 -2.04 -10.33 16.23
CA GLY A 104 -3.05 -11.27 15.76
C GLY A 104 -4.45 -10.67 15.72
N TRP A 105 -4.57 -9.38 15.46
CA TRP A 105 -5.85 -8.66 15.38
C TRP A 105 -6.17 -8.30 13.93
N PHE A 106 -5.98 -9.24 13.00
CA PHE A 106 -5.97 -8.94 11.56
C PHE A 106 -7.24 -8.24 11.11
N ASP A 107 -8.38 -8.79 11.49
CA ASP A 107 -9.71 -8.34 11.09
C ASP A 107 -10.12 -7.02 11.73
N LEU A 108 -9.86 -6.84 13.03
CA LEU A 108 -10.08 -5.60 13.76
C LEU A 108 -9.16 -4.48 13.23
N ALA A 109 -7.89 -4.79 12.99
CA ALA A 109 -6.92 -3.85 12.43
C ALA A 109 -7.35 -3.42 11.02
N ALA A 110 -7.77 -4.36 10.16
CA ALA A 110 -8.28 -4.06 8.83
C ALA A 110 -9.55 -3.20 8.88
N PHE A 111 -10.51 -3.55 9.75
CA PHE A 111 -11.73 -2.79 9.95
C PHE A 111 -11.45 -1.34 10.38
N VAL A 112 -10.65 -1.15 11.43
CA VAL A 112 -10.31 0.17 11.96
C VAL A 112 -9.52 0.97 10.93
N PHE A 113 -8.56 0.35 10.25
CA PHE A 113 -7.76 1.00 9.22
C PHE A 113 -8.63 1.54 8.08
N ILE A 114 -9.53 0.72 7.53
CA ILE A 114 -10.39 1.12 6.41
C ILE A 114 -11.39 2.19 6.86
N LEU A 115 -12.02 2.00 8.02
CA LEU A 115 -13.00 2.94 8.54
C LEU A 115 -12.36 4.31 8.79
N ALA A 116 -11.24 4.34 9.52
CA ALA A 116 -10.53 5.58 9.80
C ALA A 116 -9.96 6.22 8.52
N SER A 117 -9.52 5.42 7.54
CA SER A 117 -9.07 5.92 6.23
C SER A 117 -10.19 6.62 5.47
N LEU A 118 -11.38 6.02 5.41
CA LEU A 118 -12.56 6.59 4.73
C LEU A 118 -13.01 7.89 5.40
N LEU A 119 -13.03 7.91 6.74
CA LEU A 119 -13.36 9.11 7.51
C LEU A 119 -12.31 10.21 7.29
N LEU A 120 -11.02 9.86 7.23
CA LEU A 120 -9.93 10.80 6.98
C LEU A 120 -10.01 11.41 5.57
N LEU A 121 -10.41 10.60 4.57
CA LEU A 121 -10.68 11.05 3.19
C LEU A 121 -11.95 11.90 3.08
N GLY A 122 -12.77 12.00 4.12
CA GLY A 122 -13.94 12.87 4.19
C GLY A 122 -15.24 12.21 3.75
N GLU A 123 -15.32 10.87 3.78
CA GLU A 123 -16.56 10.14 3.53
C GLU A 123 -17.64 10.57 4.53
N ARG A 124 -18.79 11.03 4.03
CA ARG A 124 -19.87 11.61 4.86
C ARG A 124 -20.89 10.58 5.30
N LYS A 125 -20.97 9.43 4.62
CA LYS A 125 -21.94 8.37 4.92
C LYS A 125 -21.34 7.35 5.88
N ILE A 126 -21.31 7.69 7.17
CA ILE A 126 -20.70 6.86 8.23
C ILE A 126 -21.25 5.43 8.21
N LEU A 127 -22.57 5.25 8.05
CA LEU A 127 -23.17 3.91 8.00
C LEU A 127 -22.62 3.08 6.84
N LEU A 128 -22.47 3.67 5.66
CA LEU A 128 -21.90 2.98 4.50
C LEU A 128 -20.42 2.66 4.72
N ALA A 129 -19.66 3.58 5.31
CA ALA A 129 -18.25 3.36 5.64
C ALA A 129 -18.08 2.21 6.65
N VAL A 130 -18.93 2.13 7.68
CA VAL A 130 -18.92 1.04 8.67
C VAL A 130 -19.26 -0.29 8.01
N ILE A 131 -20.34 -0.36 7.23
CA ILE A 131 -20.76 -1.59 6.54
C ILE A 131 -19.68 -2.03 5.56
N TYR A 132 -19.13 -1.12 4.77
CA TYR A 132 -18.07 -1.41 3.82
C TYR A 132 -16.81 -1.94 4.52
N SER A 133 -16.38 -1.29 5.59
CA SER A 133 -15.19 -1.70 6.35
C SER A 133 -15.40 -3.07 6.99
N ALA A 134 -16.58 -3.34 7.54
CA ALA A 134 -16.92 -4.63 8.14
C ALA A 134 -16.99 -5.74 7.07
N ALA A 135 -17.66 -5.47 5.95
CA ALA A 135 -17.76 -6.42 4.85
C ALA A 135 -16.38 -6.75 4.25
N PHE A 136 -15.53 -5.74 4.05
CA PHE A 136 -14.19 -5.95 3.53
C PHE A 136 -13.30 -6.71 4.51
N ALA A 137 -13.31 -6.34 5.80
CA ALA A 137 -12.53 -7.02 6.82
C ALA A 137 -12.95 -8.50 6.93
N GLY A 138 -14.25 -8.76 7.06
CA GLY A 138 -14.78 -10.12 7.12
C GLY A 138 -14.50 -10.94 5.85
N ALA A 139 -14.69 -10.35 4.65
CA ALA A 139 -14.39 -11.03 3.40
C ALA A 139 -12.89 -11.34 3.25
N SER A 140 -12.01 -10.44 3.71
CA SER A 140 -10.56 -10.64 3.69
C SER A 140 -10.13 -11.73 4.66
N THR A 141 -10.69 -11.74 5.89
CA THR A 141 -10.45 -12.80 6.87
C THR A 141 -10.90 -14.15 6.33
N TRP A 142 -12.12 -14.21 5.78
CA TRP A 142 -12.65 -15.43 5.17
C TRP A 142 -11.77 -15.93 4.02
N ALA A 143 -11.38 -15.05 3.10
CA ALA A 143 -10.52 -15.40 1.99
C ALA A 143 -9.15 -15.91 2.46
N LEU A 144 -8.57 -15.29 3.50
CA LEU A 144 -7.30 -15.75 4.07
C LEU A 144 -7.42 -17.08 4.80
N SER A 145 -8.52 -17.34 5.51
CA SER A 145 -8.76 -18.63 6.16
C SER A 145 -8.96 -19.77 5.17
N GLU A 146 -9.52 -19.50 3.99
CA GLU A 146 -9.62 -20.51 2.91
C GLU A 146 -8.26 -20.74 2.23
N MET A 147 -7.43 -19.70 2.19
CA MET A 147 -6.12 -19.74 1.55
C MET A 147 -5.02 -20.35 2.43
N LEU A 148 -5.12 -20.22 3.75
CA LEU A 148 -4.08 -20.63 4.67
C LEU A 148 -4.49 -21.93 5.39
N PRO A 149 -3.59 -22.93 5.50
CA PRO A 149 -3.87 -24.16 6.24
C PRO A 149 -3.90 -23.97 7.77
N TYR A 150 -3.71 -22.75 8.27
CA TYR A 150 -3.70 -22.42 9.69
C TYR A 150 -4.71 -21.29 9.99
N ASP A 151 -5.29 -21.32 11.19
CA ASP A 151 -6.29 -20.35 11.62
C ASP A 151 -5.72 -18.93 11.64
N VAL A 152 -6.33 -18.03 10.87
CA VAL A 152 -6.02 -16.60 10.92
C VAL A 152 -6.50 -16.08 12.29
N PRO A 153 -5.61 -15.51 13.12
CA PRO A 153 -6.04 -14.92 14.38
C PRO A 153 -6.93 -13.70 14.09
N ALA A 154 -8.23 -13.90 14.31
CA ALA A 154 -9.29 -12.92 14.13
C ALA A 154 -9.99 -12.69 15.49
N LEU A 155 -10.39 -11.44 15.74
CA LEU A 155 -10.98 -11.00 17.00
C LEU A 155 -12.49 -10.80 16.93
N LEU A 156 -13.01 -10.48 15.75
CA LEU A 156 -14.39 -10.09 15.50
C LEU A 156 -15.15 -11.09 14.62
N PHE A 157 -14.47 -11.74 13.67
CA PHE A 157 -15.10 -12.58 12.63
C PHE A 157 -14.48 -13.96 12.52
#